data_AF-A0A947FXU6-F1
#
_entry.id   AF-A0A947FXU6-F1
#
_cell.length_a   1.000
_cell.length_b   1.000
_cell.length_c   1.000
_cell.angle_alpha   90.00
_cell.angle_beta   90.00
_cell.angle_gamma   90.00
#
_symmetry.space_group_name_H-M   'P 1'
#
loop_
_entity.id
_entity.type
_entity.pdbx_description
1 polymer ?
#
loop_
_entity_poly.entity_id
_entity_poly.type
_entity_poly.pdbx_seq_one_letter_code
_entity_poly.pdbx_strand_id
1 'polypeptide(L)'
;MTTTLTPRSLARWDGLHLVLDLVLVEEHLVEVLADVDQIEGVALAAAGDALDVSATVKWKGVRSRVALELAELRLRHRHLGFRMRRLRVYGGLPVPRAAVEAILDGIDNDIITVFRGQGIVVVDLRRWLPSELDLKIVTVQATDSSLHLWFGAGALRDLPRRGRPALGAGEPPPPALES
;
A
#
# COMPACT_ATOMS: atom_id res chain seq x y z
N MET A 1 -23.97 11.91 23.41
CA MET A 1 -22.60 11.38 23.27
C MET A 1 -22.36 11.17 21.80
N THR A 2 -21.66 12.10 21.15
CA THR A 2 -21.42 12.03 19.71
C THR A 2 -20.14 11.24 19.51
N THR A 3 -20.25 9.97 19.16
CA THR A 3 -19.11 9.15 18.79
C THR A 3 -18.58 9.69 17.47
N THR A 4 -17.48 10.44 17.51
CA THR A 4 -16.78 10.88 16.30
C THR A 4 -16.17 9.63 15.68
N LEU A 5 -16.92 8.99 14.77
CA LEU A 5 -16.40 7.93 13.90
C LEU A 5 -15.41 8.60 12.94
N THR A 6 -14.13 8.59 13.30
CA THR A 6 -13.07 8.96 12.36
C THR A 6 -13.21 8.04 11.14
N PRO A 7 -13.36 8.57 9.92
CA PRO A 7 -13.47 7.73 8.74
C PRO A 7 -12.25 6.83 8.66
N ARG A 8 -12.48 5.53 8.56
CA ARG A 8 -11.43 4.53 8.41
C ARG A 8 -10.77 4.79 7.05
N SER A 9 -9.49 5.16 7.06
CA SER A 9 -8.74 5.50 5.86
C SER A 9 -7.76 4.39 5.55
N LEU A 10 -7.69 3.97 4.29
CA LEU A 10 -6.73 2.98 3.81
C LEU A 10 -5.29 3.38 4.16
N ALA A 11 -5.00 4.69 4.07
CA ALA A 11 -3.72 5.26 4.41
C ALA A 11 -3.90 6.50 5.31
N ARG A 12 -3.14 6.56 6.40
CA ARG A 12 -3.04 7.75 7.26
C ARG A 12 -1.61 8.25 7.26
N TRP A 13 -1.46 9.53 6.94
CA TRP A 13 -0.18 10.21 6.92
C TRP A 13 0.02 11.04 8.19
N ASP A 14 1.18 10.92 8.82
CA ASP A 14 1.60 11.68 9.99
C ASP A 14 3.09 12.04 9.89
N GLY A 15 3.40 13.24 9.36
CA GLY A 15 4.79 13.67 9.18
C GLY A 15 5.60 12.79 8.23
N LEU A 16 6.56 12.01 8.74
CA LEU A 16 7.37 11.03 7.99
C LEU A 16 6.92 9.59 8.27
N HIS A 17 5.70 9.41 8.74
CA HIS A 17 5.13 8.12 9.09
C HIS A 17 3.84 7.90 8.30
N LEU A 18 3.79 6.79 7.56
CA LEU A 18 2.58 6.30 6.90
C LEU A 18 2.08 5.07 7.63
N VAL A 19 0.80 5.08 7.96
CA VAL A 19 0.09 3.93 8.51
C VAL A 19 -0.91 3.45 7.47
N LEU A 20 -0.79 2.19 7.06
CA LEU A 20 -1.79 1.52 6.24
C LEU A 20 -2.67 0.65 7.13
N ASP A 21 -3.99 0.73 6.95
CA ASP A 21 -4.94 -0.20 7.58
C ASP A 21 -4.96 -1.49 6.75
N LEU A 22 -4.42 -2.58 7.29
CA LEU A 22 -4.25 -3.83 6.55
C LEU A 22 -5.58 -4.49 6.17
N VAL A 23 -6.66 -4.22 6.92
CA VAL A 23 -8.00 -4.71 6.58
C VAL A 23 -8.49 -4.02 5.31
N LEU A 24 -8.34 -2.70 5.24
CA LEU A 24 -8.73 -1.94 4.05
C LEU A 24 -7.80 -2.22 2.85
N VAL A 25 -6.53 -2.49 3.09
CA VAL A 25 -5.60 -2.93 2.03
C VAL A 25 -5.99 -4.32 1.51
N GLU A 26 -6.42 -5.24 2.38
CA GLU A 26 -6.92 -6.55 1.98
C GLU A 26 -8.18 -6.44 1.11
N GLU A 27 -9.16 -5.64 1.54
CA GLU A 27 -10.38 -5.35 0.77
C GLU A 27 -10.03 -4.81 -0.63
N HIS A 28 -9.11 -3.83 -0.69
CA HIS A 28 -8.69 -3.27 -1.96
C HIS A 28 -7.92 -4.29 -2.83
N LEU A 29 -7.12 -5.16 -2.21
CA LEU A 29 -6.40 -6.21 -2.94
C LEU A 29 -7.37 -7.25 -3.53
N VAL A 30 -8.47 -7.55 -2.84
CA VAL A 30 -9.55 -8.41 -3.36
C VAL A 30 -10.19 -7.77 -4.58
N GLU A 31 -10.47 -6.47 -4.57
CA GLU A 31 -10.99 -5.73 -5.73
C GLU A 31 -10.02 -5.75 -6.91
N VAL A 32 -8.74 -5.47 -6.65
CA VAL A 32 -7.68 -5.42 -7.69
C VAL A 32 -7.46 -6.79 -8.34
N LEU A 33 -7.65 -7.88 -7.60
CA LEU A 33 -7.47 -9.25 -8.07
C LEU A 33 -8.79 -9.93 -8.49
N ALA A 34 -9.91 -9.21 -8.50
CA ALA A 34 -11.22 -9.78 -8.82
C ALA A 34 -11.29 -10.38 -10.23
N ASP A 35 -10.56 -9.79 -11.18
CA ASP A 35 -10.50 -10.26 -12.57
C ASP A 35 -9.54 -11.46 -12.77
N VAL A 36 -8.83 -11.89 -11.72
CA VAL A 36 -7.90 -13.03 -11.77
C VAL A 36 -8.61 -14.29 -11.29
N ASP A 37 -9.28 -14.99 -12.21
CA ASP A 37 -10.10 -16.20 -11.96
C ASP A 37 -9.40 -17.31 -11.13
N GLN A 38 -8.07 -17.34 -11.16
CA GLN A 38 -7.26 -18.34 -10.47
C GLN A 38 -7.00 -18.01 -9.00
N ILE A 39 -7.39 -16.82 -8.51
CA ILE A 39 -7.10 -16.34 -7.14
C ILE A 39 -8.43 -16.08 -6.40
N GLU A 40 -8.55 -16.59 -5.16
CA GLU A 40 -9.70 -16.34 -4.29
C GLU A 40 -9.28 -16.21 -2.83
N GLY A 41 -10.10 -15.52 -2.03
CA GLY A 41 -9.96 -15.50 -0.58
C GLY A 41 -8.59 -14.99 -0.12
N VAL A 42 -8.15 -13.91 -0.74
CA VAL A 42 -6.92 -13.21 -0.41
C VAL A 42 -7.01 -12.70 1.04
N ALA A 43 -5.93 -12.88 1.79
CA ALA A 43 -5.81 -12.39 3.15
C ALA A 43 -4.40 -11.87 3.40
N LEU A 44 -4.30 -10.80 4.18
CA LEU A 44 -3.05 -10.15 4.56
C LEU A 44 -2.78 -10.36 6.05
N ALA A 45 -1.54 -10.69 6.37
CA ALA A 45 -1.05 -10.75 7.72
C ALA A 45 0.28 -10.02 7.83
N ALA A 46 0.47 -9.35 8.95
CA ALA A 46 1.74 -8.75 9.33
C ALA A 46 2.62 -9.78 10.06
N ALA A 47 3.92 -9.79 9.75
CA ALA A 47 4.90 -10.58 10.47
C ALA A 47 6.21 -9.80 10.64
N GLY A 48 6.31 -8.99 11.69
CA GLY A 48 7.51 -8.19 11.98
C GLY A 48 7.74 -7.10 10.95
N ASP A 49 8.75 -7.27 10.08
CA ASP A 49 9.07 -6.38 8.96
C ASP A 49 8.56 -6.91 7.60
N ALA A 50 7.85 -8.03 7.61
CA ALA A 50 7.29 -8.69 6.45
C ALA A 50 5.75 -8.66 6.43
N LEU A 51 5.21 -8.88 5.23
CA LEU A 51 3.79 -8.98 4.91
C LEU A 51 3.55 -10.38 4.35
N ASP A 52 2.78 -11.20 5.05
CA ASP A 52 2.33 -12.49 4.58
C ASP A 52 1.04 -12.30 3.78
N VAL A 53 1.10 -12.60 2.48
CA VAL A 53 -0.06 -12.62 1.59
C VAL A 53 -0.48 -14.05 1.40
N SER A 54 -1.71 -14.41 1.78
CA SER A 54 -2.26 -15.75 1.53
C SER A 54 -3.47 -15.71 0.61
N ALA A 55 -3.62 -16.72 -0.23
CA ALA A 55 -4.76 -16.84 -1.12
C ALA A 55 -5.05 -18.31 -1.43
N THR A 56 -6.27 -18.61 -1.85
CA THR A 56 -6.59 -19.86 -2.51
C THR A 56 -6.32 -19.72 -3.99
N VAL A 57 -5.47 -20.59 -4.50
CA VAL A 57 -5.10 -20.66 -5.90
C VAL A 57 -5.82 -21.83 -6.56
N LYS A 58 -6.39 -21.60 -7.74
CA LYS A 58 -6.96 -22.64 -8.60
C LYS A 58 -6.04 -22.91 -9.78
N TRP A 59 -5.63 -24.16 -9.95
CA TRP A 59 -4.82 -24.56 -11.09
C TRP A 59 -5.23 -25.95 -11.58
N LYS A 60 -5.63 -26.04 -12.86
CA LYS A 60 -6.04 -27.31 -13.50
C LYS A 60 -7.02 -28.14 -12.65
N GLY A 61 -8.00 -27.48 -12.03
CA GLY A 61 -9.00 -28.10 -11.16
C GLY A 61 -8.56 -28.36 -9.71
N VAL A 62 -7.28 -28.19 -9.38
CA VAL A 62 -6.77 -28.28 -8.01
C VAL A 62 -6.89 -26.93 -7.32
N ARG A 63 -7.41 -26.93 -6.09
CA ARG A 63 -7.43 -25.75 -5.22
C ARG A 63 -6.36 -25.92 -4.13
N SER A 64 -5.55 -24.90 -3.92
CA SER A 64 -4.49 -24.93 -2.90
C SER A 64 -4.36 -23.58 -2.22
N ARG A 65 -4.31 -23.59 -0.88
CA ARG A 65 -4.04 -22.38 -0.12
C ARG A 65 -2.53 -22.13 -0.13
N VAL A 66 -2.12 -20.99 -0.64
CA VAL A 66 -0.73 -20.54 -0.70
C VAL A 66 -0.53 -19.35 0.23
N ALA A 67 0.66 -19.21 0.79
CA ALA A 67 1.12 -18.01 1.47
C ALA A 67 2.47 -17.58 0.91
N LEU A 68 2.61 -16.29 0.67
CA LEU A 68 3.81 -15.63 0.16
C LEU A 68 4.26 -14.59 1.18
N GLU A 69 5.46 -14.77 1.70
CA GLU A 69 6.12 -13.76 2.54
C GLU A 69 6.75 -12.70 1.63
N LEU A 70 6.27 -11.47 1.74
CA LEU A 70 6.79 -10.26 1.12
C LEU A 70 7.60 -9.46 2.14
N ALA A 71 8.84 -9.14 1.83
CA ALA A 71 9.73 -8.44 2.74
C ALA A 71 10.59 -7.42 1.98
N GLU A 72 11.54 -6.78 2.68
CA GLU A 72 12.45 -5.81 2.09
C GLU A 72 11.72 -4.69 1.34
N LEU A 73 10.72 -4.10 2.01
CA LEU A 73 9.89 -3.05 1.44
C LEU A 73 10.73 -1.85 1.05
N ARG A 74 10.58 -1.40 -0.20
CA ARG A 74 11.27 -0.22 -0.73
C ARG A 74 10.29 0.68 -1.44
N LEU A 75 10.26 1.94 -1.06
CA LEU A 75 9.57 2.97 -1.82
C LEU A 75 10.59 3.71 -2.69
N ARG A 76 10.30 3.85 -3.98
CA ARG A 76 11.09 4.68 -4.89
C ARG A 76 10.20 5.26 -5.99
N HIS A 77 10.24 6.57 -6.21
CA HIS A 77 9.42 7.24 -7.23
C HIS A 77 7.94 6.81 -7.19
N ARG A 78 7.36 6.70 -5.98
CA ARG A 78 5.97 6.25 -5.77
C ARG A 78 5.68 4.80 -6.19
N HIS A 79 6.70 3.96 -6.31
CA HIS A 79 6.55 2.53 -6.50
C HIS A 79 6.96 1.83 -5.20
N LEU A 80 6.08 1.01 -4.66
CA LEU A 80 6.34 0.19 -3.48
C LEU A 80 6.75 -1.21 -3.91
N GLY A 81 8.04 -1.49 -3.81
CA GLY A 81 8.64 -2.77 -4.12
C GLY A 81 8.72 -3.68 -2.90
N PHE A 82 8.51 -4.97 -3.13
CA PHE A 82 8.63 -6.04 -2.16
C PHE A 82 9.48 -7.16 -2.76
N ARG A 83 10.34 -7.78 -1.96
CA ARG A 83 10.99 -9.04 -2.31
C ARG A 83 10.19 -10.21 -1.76
N MET A 84 9.85 -11.14 -2.65
CA MET A 84 9.33 -12.45 -2.31
C MET A 84 10.41 -13.27 -1.60
N ARG A 85 10.17 -13.67 -0.35
CA ARG A 85 11.12 -14.48 0.41
C ARG A 85 10.74 -15.95 0.42
N ARG A 86 9.48 -16.26 0.70
CA ARG A 86 9.05 -17.65 0.92
C ARG A 86 7.64 -17.87 0.41
N LEU A 87 7.50 -18.85 -0.48
CA LEU A 87 6.20 -19.40 -0.86
C LEU A 87 5.93 -20.68 -0.05
N ARG A 88 4.80 -20.73 0.64
CA ARG A 88 4.30 -21.85 1.42
C ARG A 88 3.00 -22.33 0.81
N VAL A 89 2.81 -23.65 0.78
CA VAL A 89 1.53 -24.26 0.41
C VAL A 89 0.99 -24.98 1.63
N TYR A 90 -0.26 -24.68 1.99
CA TYR A 90 -0.97 -25.38 3.05
C TYR A 90 -1.67 -26.62 2.47
N GLY A 91 -1.60 -27.75 3.17
CA GLY A 91 -2.32 -28.97 2.80
C GLY A 91 -1.49 -30.09 2.16
N GLY A 92 -0.16 -30.02 2.20
CA GLY A 92 0.73 -31.16 1.88
C GLY A 92 0.90 -31.51 0.40
N LEU A 93 0.13 -30.88 -0.50
CA LEU A 93 0.29 -31.00 -1.95
C LEU A 93 1.31 -29.95 -2.46
N PRO A 94 2.33 -30.33 -3.23
CA PRO A 94 3.24 -29.38 -3.86
C PRO A 94 2.50 -28.61 -4.96
N VAL A 95 2.41 -27.28 -4.86
CA VAL A 95 2.00 -26.44 -5.99
C VAL A 95 3.17 -26.39 -6.97
N PRO A 96 2.99 -26.83 -8.22
CA PRO A 96 4.04 -26.76 -9.22
C PRO A 96 4.48 -25.31 -9.43
N ARG A 97 5.78 -25.07 -9.55
CA ARG A 97 6.31 -23.72 -9.85
C ARG A 97 5.64 -23.09 -11.09
N ALA A 98 5.38 -23.90 -12.11
CA ALA A 98 4.67 -23.46 -13.31
C ALA A 98 3.24 -22.97 -13.03
N ALA A 99 2.56 -23.49 -12.00
CA ALA A 99 1.25 -22.99 -11.59
C ALA A 99 1.39 -21.58 -11.00
N VAL A 100 2.36 -21.36 -10.11
CA VAL A 100 2.68 -20.05 -9.55
C VAL A 100 2.99 -19.05 -10.66
N GLU A 101 3.87 -19.42 -11.59
CA GLU A 101 4.25 -18.56 -12.71
C GLU A 101 3.05 -18.23 -13.61
N ALA A 102 2.17 -19.19 -13.90
CA ALA A 102 0.96 -18.96 -14.69
C ALA A 102 -0.08 -18.06 -13.98
N ILE A 103 -0.15 -18.10 -12.65
CA ILE A 103 -1.00 -17.18 -11.89
C ILE A 103 -0.41 -15.78 -11.93
N LEU A 104 0.92 -15.67 -11.77
CA LEU A 104 1.63 -14.42 -11.92
C LEU A 104 1.62 -13.89 -13.38
N ASP A 105 1.29 -14.73 -14.37
CA ASP A 105 0.93 -14.34 -15.75
C ASP A 105 -0.46 -13.75 -15.85
N GLY A 106 -1.41 -14.28 -15.08
CA GLY A 106 -2.77 -13.76 -15.03
C GLY A 106 -2.89 -12.41 -14.31
N ILE A 107 -1.89 -12.04 -13.50
CA ILE A 107 -1.82 -10.70 -12.88
C ILE A 107 -1.29 -9.72 -13.92
N ASP A 108 -2.17 -9.31 -14.83
CA ASP A 108 -1.97 -8.15 -15.70
C ASP A 108 -2.84 -7.01 -15.15
N ASN A 109 -2.24 -6.17 -14.31
CA ASN A 109 -2.93 -5.07 -13.66
C ASN A 109 -2.04 -3.82 -13.65
N ASP A 110 -2.63 -2.66 -13.97
CA ASP A 110 -1.93 -1.36 -13.97
C ASP A 110 -1.30 -0.98 -12.62
N ILE A 111 -1.77 -1.59 -11.52
CA ILE A 111 -1.37 -1.29 -10.16
C ILE A 111 -0.29 -2.27 -9.67
N ILE A 112 -0.29 -3.53 -10.11
CA ILE A 112 0.61 -4.58 -9.59
C ILE A 112 1.45 -5.17 -10.71
N THR A 113 2.76 -5.04 -10.63
CA THR A 113 3.73 -5.65 -11.54
C THR A 113 4.57 -6.70 -10.81
N VAL A 114 4.70 -7.89 -11.40
CA VAL A 114 5.50 -8.98 -10.80
C VAL A 114 6.70 -9.35 -11.68
N PHE A 115 7.90 -9.17 -11.15
CA PHE A 115 9.17 -9.56 -11.78
C PHE A 115 9.58 -10.97 -11.34
N ARG A 116 9.02 -11.98 -11.99
CA ARG A 116 9.08 -13.40 -11.57
C ARG A 116 10.50 -13.97 -11.47
N GLY A 117 11.38 -13.60 -12.39
CA GLY A 117 12.79 -14.03 -12.38
C GLY A 117 13.61 -13.41 -11.25
N GLN A 118 13.12 -12.32 -10.65
CA GLN A 118 13.79 -11.57 -9.59
C GLN A 118 13.11 -11.76 -8.22
N GLY A 119 11.90 -12.36 -8.20
CA GLY A 119 11.09 -12.47 -7.00
C GLY A 119 10.72 -11.11 -6.45
N ILE A 120 10.39 -10.14 -7.31
CA ILE A 120 10.04 -8.77 -6.90
C ILE A 120 8.58 -8.50 -7.28
N VAL A 121 7.80 -7.99 -6.34
CA VAL A 121 6.48 -7.40 -6.60
C VAL A 121 6.61 -5.89 -6.49
N VAL A 122 6.05 -5.15 -7.44
CA VAL A 122 6.00 -3.69 -7.40
C VAL A 122 4.55 -3.26 -7.48
N VAL A 123 4.15 -2.45 -6.51
CA VAL A 123 2.84 -1.79 -6.48
C VAL A 123 3.03 -0.34 -6.90
N ASP A 124 2.32 0.07 -7.95
CA ASP A 124 2.30 1.46 -8.42
C ASP A 124 1.40 2.30 -7.52
N LEU A 125 2.01 3.19 -6.74
CA LEU A 125 1.29 4.10 -5.85
C LEU A 125 1.05 5.49 -6.44
N ARG A 126 1.33 5.72 -7.74
CA ARG A 126 1.22 7.06 -8.36
C ARG A 126 -0.17 7.68 -8.26
N ARG A 127 -1.22 6.86 -8.17
CA ARG A 127 -2.61 7.31 -7.98
C ARG A 127 -2.89 7.85 -6.57
N TRP A 128 -2.12 7.42 -5.57
CA TRP A 128 -2.33 7.79 -4.16
C TRP A 128 -1.22 8.69 -3.60
N LEU A 129 -0.01 8.66 -4.18
CA LEU A 129 1.11 9.45 -3.70
C LEU A 129 1.38 10.68 -4.59
N PRO A 130 1.55 11.86 -3.96
CA PRO A 130 1.93 13.09 -4.66
C PRO A 130 3.25 12.91 -5.41
N SER A 131 3.37 13.52 -6.60
CA SER A 131 4.54 13.38 -7.48
C SER A 131 5.83 13.96 -6.90
N GLU A 132 5.65 14.85 -5.93
CA GLU A 132 6.65 15.61 -5.20
C GLU A 132 7.38 14.77 -4.13
N LEU A 133 6.85 13.58 -3.83
CA LEU A 133 7.26 12.72 -2.74
C LEU A 133 8.34 11.72 -3.17
N ASP A 134 9.61 12.01 -2.88
CA ASP A 134 10.69 11.03 -2.96
C ASP A 134 11.15 10.67 -1.55
N LEU A 135 10.66 9.54 -1.04
CA LEU A 135 10.91 9.06 0.31
C LEU A 135 11.50 7.67 0.31
N LYS A 136 12.46 7.45 1.19
CA LYS A 136 13.05 6.14 1.45
C LYS A 136 12.44 5.54 2.71
N ILE A 137 11.95 4.31 2.62
CA ILE A 137 11.56 3.54 3.81
C ILE A 137 12.82 3.23 4.61
N VAL A 138 12.84 3.63 5.89
CA VAL A 138 13.92 3.35 6.83
C VAL A 138 13.51 2.20 7.76
N THR A 139 12.26 2.22 8.21
CA THR A 139 11.74 1.21 9.13
C THR A 139 10.36 0.78 8.68
N VAL A 140 10.10 -0.52 8.80
CA VAL A 140 8.78 -1.12 8.66
C VAL A 140 8.44 -1.80 9.97
N GLN A 141 7.24 -1.58 10.46
CA GLN A 141 6.69 -2.36 11.56
C GLN A 141 5.27 -2.76 11.18
N ALA A 142 5.05 -4.06 11.11
CA ALA A 142 3.76 -4.61 10.84
C ALA A 142 3.14 -5.06 12.18
N THR A 143 1.87 -4.68 12.40
CA THR A 143 1.02 -5.15 13.49
C THR A 143 -0.12 -5.96 12.92
N ASP A 144 -0.88 -6.68 13.74
CA ASP A 144 -2.00 -7.52 13.31
C ASP A 144 -3.01 -6.83 12.38
N SER A 145 -3.13 -5.50 12.42
CA SER A 145 -4.09 -4.74 11.61
C SER A 145 -3.51 -3.54 10.87
N SER A 146 -2.22 -3.24 11.02
CA SER A 146 -1.62 -2.05 10.41
C SER A 146 -0.18 -2.24 9.98
N LEU A 147 0.18 -1.60 8.87
CA LEU A 147 1.56 -1.49 8.43
C LEU A 147 2.06 -0.07 8.67
N HIS A 148 3.09 0.05 9.50
CA HIS A 148 3.73 1.31 9.83
C HIS A 148 5.02 1.44 9.01
N LEU A 149 5.10 2.49 8.21
CA LEU A 149 6.24 2.80 7.36
C LEU A 149 6.84 4.13 7.82
N TRP A 150 8.05 4.11 8.35
CA TRP A 150 8.80 5.32 8.65
C TRP A 150 9.72 5.66 7.50
N PHE A 151 9.65 6.90 7.07
CA PHE A 151 10.47 7.43 6.01
C PHE A 151 11.65 8.21 6.57
N GLY A 152 12.81 8.00 5.96
CA GLY A 152 13.99 8.80 6.21
C GLY A 152 13.94 10.13 5.45
N ALA A 153 14.99 10.93 5.65
CA ALA A 153 15.22 12.11 4.83
C ALA A 153 15.20 11.73 3.34
N GLY A 154 14.34 12.40 2.58
CA GLY A 154 14.17 12.27 1.15
C GLY A 154 14.07 13.65 0.49
N ALA A 155 13.97 13.70 -0.83
CA ALA A 155 13.81 14.97 -1.54
C ALA A 155 12.32 15.26 -1.75
N LEU A 156 11.84 16.37 -1.19
CA LEU A 156 10.54 16.91 -1.52
C LEU A 156 10.72 17.87 -2.70
N ARG A 157 10.34 17.47 -3.92
CA ARG A 157 10.38 18.38 -5.07
C ARG A 157 9.04 19.10 -5.16
N ASP A 158 9.04 20.37 -4.73
CA ASP A 158 7.96 21.36 -4.90
C ASP A 158 6.53 20.88 -4.60
N LEU A 159 6.13 20.90 -3.33
CA LEU A 159 4.70 21.01 -3.01
C LEU A 159 4.13 22.23 -3.76
N PRO A 160 2.98 22.11 -4.47
CA PRO A 160 2.27 23.31 -4.90
C PRO A 160 2.06 24.16 -3.66
N ARG A 161 2.67 25.35 -3.63
CA ARG A 161 2.50 26.28 -2.51
C ARG A 161 1.00 26.42 -2.32
N ARG A 162 0.46 25.94 -1.19
CA ARG A 162 -0.85 26.41 -0.74
C ARG A 162 -0.72 27.92 -0.80
N GLY A 163 -1.47 28.55 -1.71
CA GLY A 163 -1.50 30.00 -1.79
C GLY A 163 -1.71 30.50 -0.37
N ARG A 164 -0.78 31.34 0.11
CA ARG A 164 -0.95 32.00 1.40
C ARG A 164 -2.36 32.60 1.37
N PRO A 165 -3.25 32.31 2.34
CA PRO A 165 -4.51 33.04 2.41
C PRO A 165 -4.11 34.51 2.35
N ALA A 166 -4.62 35.23 1.35
CA ALA A 166 -4.47 36.67 1.34
C ALA A 166 -5.11 37.14 2.64
N LEU A 167 -4.28 37.53 3.62
CA LEU A 167 -4.75 38.30 4.76
C LEU A 167 -5.40 39.51 4.13
N GLY A 168 -6.73 39.60 4.19
CA GLY A 168 -7.46 40.78 3.78
C GLY A 168 -6.80 41.97 4.46
N ALA A 169 -6.39 42.97 3.67
CA ALA A 169 -5.91 44.21 4.23
C ALA A 169 -6.96 44.69 5.24
N GLY A 170 -6.57 44.80 6.51
CA GLY A 170 -7.47 45.20 7.58
C GLY A 170 -8.22 46.46 7.15
N GLU A 171 -9.54 46.41 7.24
CA GLU A 171 -10.38 47.53 6.91
C GLU A 171 -9.95 48.74 7.76
N PRO A 172 -9.63 49.90 7.15
CA PRO A 172 -9.21 51.06 7.92
C PRO A 172 -10.35 51.50 8.85
N PRO A 173 -10.05 51.87 10.10
CA PRO A 173 -11.08 52.30 11.04
C PRO A 173 -11.83 53.52 10.49
N PRO A 174 -13.15 53.61 10.72
CA PRO A 174 -13.94 54.75 10.26
C PRO A 174 -13.43 56.05 10.89
N PRO A 175 -13.49 57.18 10.15
CA PRO A 175 -13.02 58.46 10.65
C PRO A 175 -13.78 58.84 11.93
N ALA A 176 -13.03 59.29 12.94
CA ALA A 176 -13.60 59.78 14.18
C ALA A 176 -14.46 61.01 13.88
N LEU A 177 -15.74 60.93 14.25
CA LEU A 177 -16.63 62.08 14.27
C LEU A 177 -16.19 62.99 15.42
N GLU A 178 -15.60 64.13 15.10
CA GLU A 178 -15.44 65.22 16.05
C GLU A 178 -16.81 65.88 16.29
N SER A 179 -17.21 65.99 17.56
CA SER A 179 -18.35 66.77 18.03
C SER A 179 -17.99 67.40 19.37
#